data_AF-A0A0R3WNK1-F1
#
_entry.id   AF-A0A0R3WNK1-F1
#
_cell.length_a   1.000
_cell.length_b   1.000
_cell.length_c   1.000
_cell.angle_alpha   90.00
_cell.angle_beta   90.00
_cell.angle_gamma   90.00
#
_symmetry.space_group_name_H-M   'P 1'
#
loop_
_entity.id
_entity.type
_entity.pdbx_description
1 polymer ?
#
loop_
_entity_poly.entity_id
_entity_poly.type
_entity_poly.pdbx_seq_one_letter_code
_entity_poly.pdbx_strand_id
1 'polypeptide(L)'
;MWSNLFVRSTNSPFFKNDVYLIATHGLLTGNAAEKIEQSLLDEVVVTNTVPHEVQKMQCHKIRTVDISSLLAEAIRRIHNGESMSYLFMNVSKKD
;
A
#
# COMPACT_ATOMS: atom_id res chain seq x y z
N MET A 1 18.10 -1.90 -4.91
CA MET A 1 17.04 -2.27 -3.97
C MET A 1 15.80 -1.39 -4.23
N TRP A 2 15.18 -1.54 -5.40
CA TRP A 2 14.04 -0.73 -5.88
C TRP A 2 13.01 -1.62 -6.62
N SER A 3 12.71 -2.82 -6.11
CA SER A 3 11.95 -3.83 -6.86
C SER A 3 10.42 -3.76 -6.70
N ASN A 4 9.87 -2.91 -5.83
CA ASN A 4 8.45 -3.02 -5.41
C ASN A 4 7.60 -1.77 -5.68
N LEU A 5 8.02 -0.90 -6.59
CA LEU A 5 7.24 0.27 -7.00
C LEU A 5 6.44 -0.07 -8.26
N PHE A 6 5.11 -0.15 -8.15
CA PHE A 6 4.24 -0.32 -9.32
C PHE A 6 3.47 0.98 -9.57
N VAL A 7 3.70 1.58 -10.74
CA VAL A 7 2.97 2.77 -11.23
C VAL A 7 2.05 2.31 -12.35
N ARG A 8 0.74 2.52 -12.18
CA ARG A 8 -0.26 2.21 -13.21
C ARG A 8 -0.78 3.53 -13.79
N SER A 9 -0.69 3.66 -15.12
CA SER A 9 -1.20 4.79 -15.89
C SER A 9 -2.12 4.26 -16.98
N THR A 10 -3.37 4.73 -17.04
CA THR A 10 -4.31 4.39 -18.11
C THR A 10 -4.29 5.50 -19.14
N ASN A 11 -3.82 5.26 -20.37
CA ASN A 11 -3.82 6.27 -21.44
C ASN A 11 -5.10 6.13 -22.29
N SER A 12 -5.95 7.17 -22.32
CA SER A 12 -6.97 7.32 -23.36
C SER A 12 -7.14 8.80 -23.78
N PRO A 13 -7.37 9.10 -25.06
CA PRO A 13 -7.40 10.47 -25.58
C PRO A 13 -8.64 11.29 -25.19
N PHE A 14 -9.59 10.71 -24.44
CA PHE A 14 -10.80 11.39 -23.96
C PHE A 14 -10.86 11.52 -22.43
N PHE A 15 -9.95 10.88 -21.68
CA PHE A 15 -10.04 10.74 -20.23
C PHE A 15 -8.81 11.29 -19.50
N LYS A 16 -9.05 11.80 -18.29
CA LYS A 16 -8.01 12.06 -17.28
C LYS A 16 -7.27 10.74 -17.00
N ASN A 17 -5.95 10.75 -17.15
CA ASN A 17 -5.11 9.59 -16.83
C ASN A 17 -4.93 9.55 -15.32
N ASP A 18 -5.63 8.66 -14.62
CA ASP A 18 -5.42 8.49 -13.19
C ASP A 18 -4.12 7.70 -12.95
N VAL A 19 -3.24 8.23 -12.10
CA VAL A 19 -1.92 7.68 -11.80
C VAL A 19 -1.87 7.24 -10.34
N TYR A 20 -1.68 5.94 -10.15
CA TYR A 20 -1.62 5.31 -8.84
C TYR A 20 -0.21 4.83 -8.52
N LEU A 21 0.24 5.06 -7.28
CA LEU A 21 1.45 4.49 -6.74
C LEU A 21 1.09 3.42 -5.71
N ILE A 22 1.59 2.19 -5.89
CA ILE A 22 1.37 1.11 -4.94
C ILE A 22 2.73 0.61 -4.46
N ALA A 23 2.91 0.54 -3.14
CA ALA A 23 4.11 0.00 -2.52
C ALA A 23 3.77 -0.79 -1.26
N THR A 24 4.55 -1.81 -0.94
CA THR A 24 4.37 -2.54 0.33
C THR A 24 4.77 -1.67 1.51
N HIS A 25 5.94 -1.04 1.47
CA HIS A 25 6.49 -0.29 2.61
C HIS A 25 6.43 1.22 2.39
N GLY A 26 5.57 1.90 3.15
CA GLY A 26 5.44 3.36 3.14
C GLY A 26 6.41 4.06 4.09
N LEU A 27 7.72 4.06 3.78
CA LEU A 27 8.73 4.69 4.64
C LEU A 27 8.56 6.22 4.74
N LEU A 28 8.22 6.85 3.61
CA LEU A 28 7.78 8.25 3.50
C LEU A 28 8.61 9.24 4.35
N THR A 29 9.93 9.19 4.22
CA THR A 29 10.85 10.00 5.04
C THR A 29 11.05 11.41 4.50
N GLY A 30 11.40 12.35 5.40
CA GLY A 30 11.67 13.74 5.03
C GLY A 30 10.45 14.42 4.42
N ASN A 31 10.62 15.08 3.27
CA ASN A 31 9.56 15.80 2.56
C ASN A 31 8.77 14.92 1.57
N ALA A 32 8.73 13.60 1.77
CA ALA A 32 8.03 12.69 0.87
C ALA A 32 6.53 12.99 0.77
N ALA A 33 5.85 13.26 1.89
CA ALA A 33 4.42 13.55 1.91
C ALA A 33 4.07 14.81 1.09
N GLU A 34 4.86 15.88 1.26
CA GLU A 34 4.71 17.12 0.49
C GLU A 34 4.94 16.91 -1.02
N LYS A 35 5.98 16.15 -1.38
CA LYS A 35 6.25 15.80 -2.78
C LYS A 35 5.11 15.01 -3.42
N ILE A 36 4.51 14.09 -2.67
CA ILE A 36 3.37 13.30 -3.14
C ILE A 36 2.15 14.21 -3.33
N GLU A 37 1.88 15.08 -2.37
CA GLU A 37 0.79 16.05 -2.43
C GLU A 37 0.87 16.93 -3.70
N GLN A 38 2.06 17.46 -3.99
CA GLN A 38 2.34 18.30 -5.16
C GLN A 38 2.46 17.52 -6.49
N SER A 39 2.51 16.18 -6.44
CA SER A 39 2.68 15.36 -7.63
C SER A 39 1.39 15.18 -8.44
N LEU A 40 1.54 14.65 -9.66
CA LEU A 40 0.44 14.24 -10.53
C LEU A 40 -0.24 12.94 -10.08
N LEU A 41 0.17 12.34 -8.96
CA LEU A 41 -0.46 11.14 -8.43
C LEU A 41 -1.85 11.47 -7.91
N ASP A 42 -2.80 10.58 -8.19
CA ASP A 42 -4.16 10.66 -7.66
C ASP A 42 -4.23 10.00 -6.28
N GLU A 43 -3.57 8.84 -6.12
CA GLU A 43 -3.57 8.09 -4.87
C GLU A 43 -2.28 7.28 -4.69
N VAL A 44 -1.81 7.24 -3.45
CA VAL A 44 -0.65 6.47 -3.01
C VAL A 44 -1.11 5.42 -2.00
N VAL A 45 -1.04 4.16 -2.39
CA VAL A 45 -1.48 3.03 -1.59
C VAL A 45 -0.27 2.34 -0.97
N VAL A 46 -0.20 2.35 0.36
CA VAL A 46 0.86 1.71 1.14
C VAL A 46 0.28 0.82 2.22
N THR A 47 1.01 -0.19 2.70
CA THR A 47 0.54 -0.99 3.83
C THR A 47 0.97 -0.38 5.17
N ASN A 48 0.32 -0.77 6.26
CA ASN A 48 0.73 -0.43 7.63
C ASN A 48 1.95 -1.21 8.16
N THR A 49 2.83 -1.72 7.27
CA THR A 49 4.10 -2.36 7.68
C THR A 49 5.05 -1.41 8.40
N VAL A 50 4.93 -0.09 8.16
CA VAL A 50 5.69 0.97 8.84
C VAL A 50 4.70 2.04 9.27
N PRO A 51 4.78 2.57 10.50
CA PRO A 51 3.90 3.65 10.95
C PRO A 51 4.16 4.94 10.17
N HIS A 52 3.10 5.54 9.61
CA HIS A 52 3.17 6.74 8.77
C HIS A 52 1.99 7.71 8.98
N GLU A 53 1.40 7.72 10.19
CA GLU A 53 0.21 8.52 10.50
C GLU A 53 0.45 10.03 10.33
N VAL A 54 1.66 10.52 10.66
CA VAL A 54 2.01 11.93 10.49
C VAL A 54 2.00 12.33 9.00
N GLN A 55 2.58 11.48 8.15
CA GLN A 55 2.63 11.71 6.70
C GLN A 55 1.23 11.65 6.08
N LYS A 56 0.37 10.75 6.57
CA LYS A 56 -1.02 10.64 6.16
C LYS A 56 -1.85 11.87 6.55
N MET A 57 -1.58 12.47 7.72
CA MET A 57 -2.20 13.75 8.09
C MET A 57 -1.74 14.91 7.19
N GLN A 58 -0.51 14.84 6.65
CA GLN A 58 0.06 15.86 5.79
C GLN A 58 -0.35 15.74 4.32
N CYS A 59 -0.76 14.56 3.86
CA CYS A 59 -1.08 14.29 2.46
C CYS A 59 -2.32 13.40 2.34
N HIS A 60 -3.38 13.97 1.75
CA HIS A 60 -4.68 13.31 1.63
C HIS A 60 -4.70 12.18 0.59
N LYS A 61 -3.69 12.15 -0.29
CA LYS A 61 -3.53 11.12 -1.33
C LYS A 61 -3.04 9.78 -0.77
N ILE A 62 -2.55 9.74 0.48
CA ILE A 62 -2.01 8.52 1.08
C ILE A 62 -3.15 7.67 1.66
N ARG A 63 -3.34 6.49 1.08
CA ARG A 63 -4.22 5.46 1.60
C ARG A 63 -3.42 4.30 2.18
N THR A 64 -3.80 3.90 3.39
CA THR A 64 -3.20 2.76 4.08
C THR A 64 -4.04 1.52 3.91
N VAL A 65 -3.42 0.40 3.52
CA VAL A 65 -4.02 -0.94 3.53
C VAL A 65 -3.56 -1.65 4.79
N ASP A 66 -4.51 -2.08 5.62
CA ASP A 66 -4.20 -2.87 6.81
C ASP A 66 -3.85 -4.32 6.43
N ILE A 67 -2.69 -4.78 6.90
CA ILE A 67 -2.23 -6.16 6.75
C ILE A 67 -2.21 -6.93 8.08
N SER A 68 -2.74 -6.37 9.17
CA SER A 68 -2.73 -6.96 10.51
C SER A 68 -3.38 -8.35 10.52
N SER A 69 -4.53 -8.50 9.85
CA SER A 69 -5.26 -9.77 9.74
C SER A 69 -4.46 -10.84 9.00
N LEU A 70 -3.73 -10.46 7.95
CA LEU A 70 -2.85 -11.35 7.19
C LEU A 70 -1.69 -11.84 8.06
N LEU A 71 -1.08 -10.94 8.83
CA LEU A 71 -0.01 -11.28 9.77
C LEU A 71 -0.50 -12.16 10.92
N ALA A 72 -1.68 -11.87 11.48
CA ALA A 72 -2.28 -12.67 12.54
C ALA A 72 -2.55 -14.11 12.08
N GLU A 73 -3.09 -14.27 10.87
CA GLU A 73 -3.37 -15.60 10.30
C GLU A 73 -2.07 -16.35 9.95
N ALA A 74 -1.02 -15.65 9.49
CA ALA A 74 0.29 -16.23 9.30
C ALA A 74 0.88 -16.79 10.60
N ILE A 75 0.82 -16.02 11.69
CA ILE A 75 1.29 -16.45 13.02
C ILE A 75 0.49 -17.66 13.49
N ARG A 76 -0.85 -17.62 13.37
CA ARG A 76 -1.73 -18.73 13.76
C ARG A 76 -1.39 -20.03 13.03
N ARG A 77 -1.17 -19.96 11.71
CA ARG A 77 -0.83 -21.12 10.88
C ARG A 77 0.54 -21.70 11.23
N ILE A 78 1.55 -20.85 11.40
CA ILE A 78 2.89 -21.27 11.82
C ILE A 78 2.83 -21.97 13.19
N HIS A 79 2.08 -21.40 14.13
CA HIS A 79 1.92 -21.98 15.47
C HIS A 79 1.23 -23.36 15.44
N ASN A 80 0.24 -23.53 14.56
CA ASN A 80 -0.52 -24.78 14.43
C ASN A 80 0.11 -25.79 13.45
N GLY A 81 1.21 -25.46 12.77
CA GLY A 81 1.78 -26.30 11.71
C GLY A 81 0.91 -26.41 10.45
N GLU A 82 0.03 -25.44 10.22
CA GLU A 82 -0.88 -25.40 9.07
C GLU A 82 -0.18 -24.81 7.83
N SER A 83 -0.65 -25.19 6.64
CA SER A 83 -0.08 -24.68 5.38
C SER A 83 -0.31 -23.18 5.19
N MET A 84 0.77 -22.49 4.79
CA MET A 84 0.77 -21.06 4.45
C MET A 84 0.20 -20.76 3.05
N SER A 85 0.06 -21.76 2.19
CA SER A 85 -0.39 -21.58 0.79
C SER A 85 -1.77 -20.92 0.69
N TYR A 86 -2.61 -21.10 1.71
CA TYR A 86 -3.93 -20.48 1.79
C TYR A 86 -3.89 -18.94 1.77
N LEU A 87 -2.86 -18.33 2.39
CA LEU A 87 -2.74 -16.87 2.50
C LEU A 87 -2.48 -16.16 1.17
N PHE A 88 -1.90 -16.86 0.19
CA PHE A 88 -1.63 -16.32 -1.13
C PHE A 88 -2.84 -16.36 -2.07
N MET A 89 -3.81 -17.24 -1.78
CA MET A 89 -5.00 -17.42 -2.60
C MET A 89 -6.24 -16.74 -2.03
N ASN A 90 -6.36 -16.69 -0.69
CA ASN A 90 -7.56 -16.21 0.00
C ASN A 90 -7.23 -15.04 0.94
N VAL A 91 -7.03 -13.86 0.37
CA VAL A 91 -6.87 -12.62 1.14
C VAL A 91 -8.25 -12.04 1.45
N SER A 92 -8.68 -12.13 2.71
CA SER A 92 -9.90 -11.45 3.19
C SER A 92 -9.70 -9.94 3.17
N LYS A 93 -10.45 -9.23 2.31
CA LYS A 93 -10.60 -7.78 2.41
C LYS A 93 -11.57 -7.49 3.56
N LYS A 94 -11.09 -6.83 4.61
CA LYS A 94 -11.93 -6.16 5.58
C LYS A 94 -11.79 -4.67 5.27
N ASP A 95 -12.89 -4.05 4.88
CA ASP A 95 -12.96 -2.63 4.50
C ASP A 95 -12.62 -1.70 5.66
#